data_AF-A0AB40B0N2-F1
#
_entry.id   AF-A0AB40B0N2-F1
#
_cell.length_a   1.000
_cell.length_b   1.000
_cell.length_c   1.000
_cell.angle_alpha   90.00
_cell.angle_beta   90.00
_cell.angle_gamma   90.00
#
_symmetry.space_group_name_H-M   'P 1'
#
loop_
_entity.id
_entity.type
_entity.pdbx_description
1 polymer ?
#
loop_
_entity_poly.entity_id
_entity_poly.type
_entity_poly.pdbx_seq_one_letter_code
_entity_poly.pdbx_strand_id
1 'polypeptide(L)'
;MQYEAVSGTSDTKDQEEKKDEKPDTDKMKDKMEKQLRKKEKATARDARSRFCNPSSDALTVAHALQLFELADDRSSFCKTSALHFKTMEEMSKLRKQLLQLVFYQSKVCEEFSWRHGRIDDVELSWRKYPEKQPLLMNEEKVLGQAICAGWADRVAKRIRAVSNSFDKDQKVRAPRYESCALKDTVFLHRWSSTSQSAPEFVVYTELLCSKRPYMHGVTAVNADWLVKYASPLCNFSAPLTDPKPYYDPQIDQVLCWVSPTFGPHNWQLPLHSLPIKNDALRVSVFALALLEGNVLPCLKPAQKFLAASPSIILRPGALSQRRVGDLLNRLRIRSRTIDSRAMLREIWSENPQFLHAEIQQWFQEKFHDCFAEIWEKMLEEIKLECHELFLKNIKKDKKIKKH
;
A
#
# COMPACT_ATOMS: atom_id res chain seq x y z
N MET A 1 10.80 67.12 -69.89
CA MET A 1 12.20 67.50 -70.14
C MET A 1 12.81 67.85 -68.79
N GLN A 2 13.80 67.06 -68.32
CA GLN A 2 14.78 67.29 -67.22
C GLN A 2 14.19 67.57 -65.79
N TYR A 3 14.30 66.72 -64.76
CA TYR A 3 15.50 66.24 -63.98
C TYR A 3 16.50 67.38 -63.69
N GLU A 4 16.98 67.72 -62.49
CA GLU A 4 16.92 67.14 -61.14
C GLU A 4 17.59 68.18 -60.17
N ALA A 5 17.23 68.10 -58.88
CA ALA A 5 17.96 68.41 -57.63
C ALA A 5 19.02 69.54 -57.51
N VAL A 6 18.91 70.35 -56.43
CA VAL A 6 20.01 70.64 -55.46
C VAL A 6 19.46 70.83 -54.04
N SER A 7 20.14 70.18 -53.09
CA SER A 7 19.92 70.12 -51.65
C SER A 7 20.84 71.04 -50.83
N GLY A 8 20.33 71.52 -49.69
CA GLY A 8 21.08 71.80 -48.43
C GLY A 8 21.87 73.11 -48.34
N THR A 9 22.12 73.74 -47.18
CA THR A 9 21.77 73.49 -45.78
C THR A 9 22.19 74.73 -44.93
N SER A 10 21.73 74.75 -43.67
CA SER A 10 22.20 75.47 -42.47
C SER A 10 21.92 76.97 -42.30
N ASP A 11 21.04 77.29 -41.35
CA ASP A 11 21.54 77.86 -40.10
C ASP A 11 20.66 77.55 -38.87
N THR A 12 21.39 77.20 -37.82
CA THR A 12 21.02 76.71 -36.49
C THR A 12 20.44 77.79 -35.58
N LYS A 13 19.42 77.46 -34.78
CA LYS A 13 19.22 78.02 -33.44
C LYS A 13 18.69 76.96 -32.47
N ASP A 14 19.33 76.95 -31.31
CA ASP A 14 19.22 76.02 -30.20
C ASP A 14 17.82 75.89 -29.61
N GLN A 15 17.42 74.65 -29.31
CA GLN A 15 16.49 74.36 -28.21
C GLN A 15 16.96 73.11 -27.45
N GLU A 16 17.30 73.34 -26.19
CA GLU A 16 17.60 72.37 -25.15
C GLU A 16 16.38 71.50 -24.81
N GLU A 17 16.71 70.24 -24.50
CA GLU A 17 16.09 69.38 -23.48
C GLU A 17 14.58 69.05 -23.53
N LYS A 18 14.29 67.81 -23.92
CA LYS A 18 13.63 66.80 -23.05
C LYS A 18 13.75 65.42 -23.69
N LYS A 19 14.79 64.67 -23.31
CA LYS A 19 14.80 63.21 -23.47
C LYS A 19 13.88 62.65 -22.38
N ASP A 20 12.71 62.18 -22.79
CA ASP A 20 11.78 61.43 -21.95
C ASP A 20 12.49 60.22 -21.32
N GLU A 21 12.83 60.33 -20.03
CA GLU A 21 13.24 59.24 -19.15
C GLU A 21 12.06 58.27 -18.94
N LYS A 22 11.83 57.36 -19.89
CA LYS A 22 10.88 56.25 -19.74
C LYS A 22 11.45 54.82 -19.61
N PRO A 23 12.76 54.52 -19.69
CA PRO A 23 13.23 53.13 -19.54
C PRO A 23 13.43 52.68 -18.08
N ASP A 24 13.46 53.58 -17.10
CA ASP A 24 13.80 53.23 -15.71
C ASP A 24 12.56 52.88 -14.86
N THR A 25 11.42 53.53 -15.12
CA THR A 25 10.14 53.25 -14.42
C THR A 25 9.56 51.88 -14.78
N ASP A 26 9.66 51.43 -16.03
CA ASP A 26 9.23 50.08 -16.44
C ASP A 26 10.13 48.98 -15.86
N LYS A 27 11.45 49.24 -15.78
CA LYS A 27 12.39 48.31 -15.11
C LYS A 27 12.16 48.25 -13.60
N MET A 28 11.80 49.36 -12.96
CA MET A 28 11.42 49.38 -11.54
C MET A 28 10.10 48.64 -11.29
N LYS A 29 9.09 48.82 -12.15
CA LYS A 29 7.81 48.09 -12.08
C LYS A 29 8.02 46.58 -12.26
N ASP A 30 8.78 46.14 -13.27
CA ASP A 30 9.08 44.72 -13.49
C ASP A 30 9.88 44.11 -12.32
N LYS A 31 10.84 44.85 -11.76
CA LYS A 31 11.54 44.42 -10.53
C LYS A 31 10.58 44.29 -9.34
N MET A 32 9.68 45.23 -9.15
CA MET A 32 8.70 45.23 -8.04
C MET A 32 7.70 44.09 -8.19
N GLU A 33 7.18 43.85 -9.40
CA GLU A 33 6.28 42.73 -9.71
C GLU A 33 6.99 41.38 -9.51
N LYS A 34 8.25 41.27 -9.94
CA LYS A 34 9.08 40.08 -9.71
C LYS A 34 9.33 39.83 -8.23
N GLN A 35 9.51 40.87 -7.42
CA GLN A 35 9.64 40.75 -5.96
C GLN A 35 8.30 40.33 -5.32
N LEU A 36 7.18 40.89 -5.77
CA LEU A 36 5.85 40.50 -5.29
C LEU A 36 5.57 39.02 -5.58
N ARG A 37 5.77 38.57 -6.83
CA ARG A 37 5.64 37.16 -7.23
C ARG A 37 6.57 36.23 -6.44
N LYS A 38 7.75 36.70 -6.02
CA LYS A 38 8.66 35.93 -5.16
C LYS A 38 8.11 35.81 -3.73
N LYS A 39 7.57 36.90 -3.17
CA LYS A 39 6.94 36.89 -1.85
C LYS A 39 5.72 35.97 -1.83
N GLU A 40 4.84 36.06 -2.81
CA GLU A 40 3.67 35.17 -2.97
C GLU A 40 4.06 33.69 -3.09
N LYS A 41 5.13 33.38 -3.83
CA LYS A 41 5.66 32.01 -3.92
C LYS A 41 6.22 31.52 -2.59
N ALA A 42 6.82 32.40 -1.80
CA ALA A 42 7.36 32.06 -0.49
C ALA A 42 6.22 31.82 0.52
N THR A 43 5.21 32.67 0.56
CA THR A 43 4.03 32.49 1.43
C THR A 43 3.26 31.22 1.07
N ALA A 44 3.05 30.97 -0.22
CA ALA A 44 2.42 29.73 -0.68
C ALA A 44 3.23 28.48 -0.30
N ARG A 45 4.57 28.58 -0.26
CA ARG A 45 5.43 27.48 0.16
C ARG A 45 5.33 27.22 1.66
N ASP A 46 5.35 28.27 2.48
CA ASP A 46 5.19 28.16 3.94
C ASP A 46 3.82 27.60 4.32
N ALA A 47 2.76 28.08 3.66
CA ALA A 47 1.41 27.55 3.83
C ALA A 47 1.34 26.06 3.48
N ARG A 48 1.90 25.65 2.34
CA ARG A 48 1.92 24.24 1.93
C ARG A 48 2.66 23.34 2.91
N SER A 49 3.74 23.79 3.54
CA SER A 49 4.42 22.98 4.57
C SER A 49 3.52 22.67 5.77
N ARG A 50 2.53 23.50 6.09
CA ARG A 50 1.58 23.25 7.18
C ARG A 50 0.63 22.09 6.87
N PHE A 51 0.29 21.91 5.59
CA PHE A 51 -0.66 20.88 5.15
C PHE A 51 0.02 19.59 4.68
N CYS A 52 1.33 19.68 4.41
CA CYS A 52 2.10 18.66 3.71
C CYS A 52 2.06 17.30 4.40
N ASN A 53 1.53 16.31 3.68
CA ASN A 53 1.72 14.90 4.02
C ASN A 53 2.81 14.31 3.09
N PRO A 54 3.95 13.86 3.64
CA PRO A 54 5.09 13.39 2.83
C PRO A 54 4.83 12.10 2.05
N SER A 55 3.73 11.39 2.37
CA SER A 55 3.34 10.16 1.71
C SER A 55 2.33 10.36 0.58
N SER A 56 1.59 11.47 0.54
CA SER A 56 0.48 11.62 -0.40
C SER A 56 0.05 13.07 -0.66
N ASP A 57 -0.04 13.44 -1.93
CA ASP A 57 -0.64 14.70 -2.37
C ASP A 57 -2.13 14.74 -2.04
N ALA A 58 -2.85 13.63 -2.18
CA ALA A 58 -4.27 13.55 -1.86
C ALA A 58 -4.53 13.79 -0.37
N LEU A 59 -3.70 13.25 0.53
CA LEU A 59 -3.81 13.50 1.96
C LEU A 59 -3.45 14.94 2.32
N THR A 60 -2.49 15.54 1.60
CA THR A 60 -2.15 16.96 1.74
C THR A 60 -3.35 17.86 1.40
N VAL A 61 -4.06 17.54 0.31
CA VAL A 61 -5.27 18.26 -0.12
C VAL A 61 -6.42 18.06 0.88
N ALA A 62 -6.62 16.83 1.37
CA ALA A 62 -7.64 16.53 2.37
C ALA A 62 -7.41 17.29 3.68
N HIS A 63 -6.16 17.38 4.14
CA HIS A 63 -5.81 18.14 5.34
C HIS A 63 -6.02 19.66 5.14
N ALA A 64 -5.68 20.20 3.98
CA ALA A 64 -5.99 21.60 3.65
C ALA A 64 -7.51 21.87 3.65
N LEU A 65 -8.32 20.94 3.15
CA LEU A 65 -9.78 21.04 3.18
C LEU A 65 -10.33 20.98 4.60
N GLN A 66 -9.81 20.09 5.44
CA GLN A 66 -10.21 19.99 6.84
C GLN A 66 -9.99 21.31 7.58
N LEU A 67 -8.79 21.90 7.46
CA LEU A 67 -8.46 23.18 8.10
C LEU A 67 -9.30 24.33 7.55
N PHE A 68 -9.60 24.33 6.25
CA PHE A 68 -10.51 25.30 5.66
C PHE A 68 -11.93 25.21 6.24
N GLU A 69 -12.46 24.00 6.46
CA GLU A 69 -13.79 23.81 7.04
C GLU A 69 -13.86 24.18 8.53
N LEU A 70 -12.72 24.09 9.24
CA LEU A 70 -12.57 24.44 10.65
C LEU A 70 -12.26 25.92 10.89
N ALA A 71 -11.80 26.65 9.87
CA ALA A 71 -11.50 28.07 10.00
C ALA A 71 -12.78 28.90 10.24
N ASP A 72 -12.71 29.79 11.24
CA ASP A 72 -13.77 30.74 11.57
C ASP A 72 -14.04 31.69 10.38
N ASP A 73 -12.96 32.25 9.81
CA ASP A 73 -13.02 33.02 8.56
C ASP A 73 -12.29 32.29 7.43
N ARG A 74 -13.08 31.61 6.61
CA ARG A 74 -12.64 30.83 5.44
C ARG A 74 -12.00 31.70 4.35
N SER A 75 -12.38 32.98 4.25
CA SER A 75 -11.86 33.89 3.23
C SER A 75 -10.45 34.35 3.58
N SER A 76 -10.23 34.80 4.82
CA SER A 76 -8.87 35.14 5.28
C SER A 76 -7.95 33.93 5.34
N PHE A 77 -8.46 32.75 5.70
CA PHE A 77 -7.70 31.50 5.62
C PHE A 77 -7.17 31.26 4.21
N CYS A 78 -8.04 31.32 3.18
CA CYS A 78 -7.62 31.12 1.79
C CYS A 78 -6.57 32.13 1.34
N LYS A 79 -6.73 33.41 1.70
CA LYS A 79 -5.75 34.47 1.38
C LYS A 79 -4.40 34.21 2.03
N THR A 80 -4.39 33.83 3.31
CA THR A 80 -3.17 33.58 4.08
C THR A 80 -2.45 32.31 3.62
N SER A 81 -3.23 31.28 3.28
CA SER A 81 -2.71 29.98 2.83
C SER A 81 -2.46 29.88 1.32
N ALA A 82 -2.68 30.96 0.58
CA ALA A 82 -2.59 31.02 -0.89
C ALA A 82 -3.41 29.93 -1.59
N LEU A 83 -4.65 29.72 -1.11
CA LEU A 83 -5.64 28.77 -1.66
C LEU A 83 -6.73 29.52 -2.43
N HIS A 84 -7.33 28.85 -3.40
CA HIS A 84 -8.43 29.41 -4.18
C HIS A 84 -9.78 29.15 -3.49
N PHE A 85 -10.40 30.22 -2.97
CA PHE A 85 -11.59 30.12 -2.13
C PHE A 85 -12.75 29.34 -2.77
N LYS A 86 -13.08 29.66 -4.03
CA LYS A 86 -14.20 29.00 -4.72
C LYS A 86 -13.97 27.48 -4.87
N THR A 87 -12.74 27.07 -5.17
CA THR A 87 -12.39 25.64 -5.27
C THR A 87 -12.53 24.95 -3.92
N MET A 88 -12.08 25.57 -2.82
CA MET A 88 -12.23 25.00 -1.48
C MET A 88 -13.71 24.88 -1.08
N GLU A 89 -14.54 25.86 -1.44
CA GLU A 89 -15.97 25.82 -1.18
C GLU A 89 -16.68 24.71 -1.97
N GLU A 90 -16.36 24.57 -3.26
CA GLU A 90 -16.87 23.49 -4.12
C GLU A 90 -16.42 22.12 -3.63
N MET A 91 -15.15 21.97 -3.23
CA MET A 91 -14.64 20.74 -2.62
C MET A 91 -15.38 20.36 -1.33
N SER A 92 -15.67 21.35 -0.46
CA SER A 92 -16.44 21.11 0.77
C SER A 92 -17.87 20.65 0.47
N LYS A 93 -18.53 21.30 -0.49
CA LYS A 93 -19.88 20.90 -0.95
C LYS A 93 -19.87 19.48 -1.52
N LEU A 94 -18.91 19.17 -2.38
CA LEU A 94 -18.77 17.85 -3.00
C LEU A 94 -18.50 16.76 -1.97
N ARG A 95 -17.62 17.01 -0.99
CA ARG A 95 -17.33 16.07 0.11
C ARG A 95 -18.61 15.67 0.85
N LYS A 96 -19.44 16.65 1.21
CA LYS A 96 -20.70 16.42 1.93
C LYS A 96 -21.72 15.66 1.07
N GLN A 97 -21.81 15.99 -0.21
CA GLN A 97 -22.67 15.26 -1.16
C GLN A 97 -22.22 13.80 -1.30
N LEU A 98 -20.93 13.55 -1.49
CA LEU A 98 -20.39 12.18 -1.57
C LEU A 98 -20.64 11.41 -0.28
N LEU A 99 -20.48 12.03 0.89
CA LEU A 99 -20.78 11.40 2.17
C LEU A 99 -22.24 10.97 2.26
N GLN A 100 -23.18 11.83 1.85
CA GLN A 100 -24.60 11.51 1.82
C GLN A 100 -24.90 10.33 0.88
N LEU A 101 -24.28 10.29 -0.30
CA LEU A 101 -24.44 9.21 -1.27
C LEU A 101 -23.90 7.87 -0.75
N VAL A 102 -22.73 7.88 -0.08
CA VAL A 102 -22.16 6.67 0.53
C VAL A 102 -23.09 6.11 1.61
N PHE A 103 -23.64 6.98 2.47
CA PHE A 103 -24.60 6.56 3.51
C PHE A 103 -25.98 6.18 2.97
N TYR A 104 -26.35 6.66 1.80
CA TYR A 104 -27.53 6.18 1.09
C TYR A 104 -27.29 4.76 0.58
N GLN A 105 -26.16 4.53 -0.10
CA GLN A 105 -25.82 3.22 -0.66
C GLN A 105 -25.63 2.14 0.42
N SER A 106 -25.07 2.51 1.58
CA SER A 106 -24.88 1.58 2.70
C SER A 106 -26.18 1.04 3.31
N LYS A 107 -27.31 1.70 3.05
CA LYS A 107 -28.65 1.23 3.45
C LYS A 107 -29.28 0.30 2.41
N VAL A 108 -28.94 0.49 1.13
CA VAL A 108 -29.54 -0.23 0.01
C VAL A 108 -28.82 -1.54 -0.27
N CYS A 109 -27.51 -1.60 0.01
CA CYS A 109 -26.67 -2.75 -0.31
C CYS A 109 -25.91 -3.25 0.92
N GLU A 110 -26.21 -4.48 1.37
CA GLU A 110 -25.58 -5.08 2.56
C GLU A 110 -24.05 -5.19 2.45
N GLU A 111 -23.52 -5.37 1.23
CA GLU A 111 -22.08 -5.42 0.97
C GLU A 111 -21.38 -4.11 1.38
N PHE A 112 -22.06 -2.96 1.26
CA PHE A 112 -21.54 -1.65 1.65
C PHE A 112 -22.06 -1.20 3.02
N SER A 113 -22.56 -2.13 3.84
CA SER A 113 -23.12 -1.81 5.15
C SER A 113 -22.08 -1.18 6.06
N TRP A 114 -22.38 0.03 6.54
CA TRP A 114 -21.56 0.76 7.51
C TRP A 114 -22.13 0.56 8.92
N ARG A 115 -21.37 -0.12 9.79
CA ARG A 115 -21.78 -0.43 11.17
C ARG A 115 -21.10 0.44 12.24
N HIS A 116 -20.24 1.37 11.83
CA HIS A 116 -19.36 2.13 12.73
C HIS A 116 -19.86 3.56 13.02
N GLY A 117 -21.18 3.76 13.11
CA GLY A 117 -21.81 5.04 13.47
C GLY A 117 -22.70 5.64 12.38
N ARG A 118 -23.22 6.84 12.63
CA ARG A 118 -24.07 7.61 11.72
C ARG A 118 -23.26 8.65 10.94
N ILE A 119 -23.90 9.29 9.97
CA ILE A 119 -23.30 10.38 9.19
C ILE A 119 -22.78 11.51 10.08
N ASP A 120 -23.50 11.83 11.16
CA ASP A 120 -23.13 12.88 12.11
C ASP A 120 -21.85 12.53 12.88
N ASP A 121 -21.65 11.25 13.21
CA ASP A 121 -20.45 10.77 13.89
C ASP A 121 -19.22 10.93 12.99
N VAL A 122 -19.36 10.65 11.69
CA VAL A 122 -18.30 10.84 10.68
C VAL A 122 -17.97 12.31 10.51
N GLU A 123 -18.98 13.18 10.38
CA GLU A 123 -18.77 14.64 10.31
C GLU A 123 -18.14 15.20 11.58
N LEU A 124 -18.55 14.71 12.76
CA LEU A 124 -17.96 15.10 14.03
C LEU A 124 -16.49 14.68 14.10
N SER A 125 -16.16 13.47 13.67
CA SER A 125 -14.77 12.98 13.61
C SER A 125 -13.93 13.80 12.64
N TRP A 126 -14.46 14.13 11.46
CA TRP A 126 -13.80 14.99 10.48
C TRP A 126 -13.49 16.38 11.05
N ARG A 127 -14.35 16.91 11.92
CA ARG A 127 -14.19 18.24 12.53
C ARG A 127 -13.26 18.28 13.74
N LYS A 128 -12.72 17.15 14.22
CA LYS A 128 -11.76 17.19 15.32
C LYS A 128 -10.44 17.76 14.82
N TYR A 129 -9.98 18.85 15.45
CA TYR A 129 -8.70 19.48 15.14
C TYR A 129 -7.56 18.60 15.66
N PRO A 130 -6.66 18.09 14.81
CA PRO A 130 -5.49 17.37 15.27
C PRO A 130 -4.41 18.35 15.71
N GLU A 131 -4.14 18.46 17.02
CA GLU A 131 -3.13 19.38 17.54
C GLU A 131 -1.69 19.06 17.10
N LYS A 132 -1.39 17.81 16.69
CA LYS A 132 0.00 17.40 16.38
C LYS A 132 0.20 16.55 15.12
N GLN A 133 -0.78 15.76 14.66
CA GLN A 133 -0.70 15.00 13.40
C GLN A 133 -2.11 14.74 12.84
N PRO A 134 -2.38 15.03 11.55
CA PRO A 134 -3.73 14.95 10.99
C PRO A 134 -4.32 13.54 10.92
N LEU A 135 -3.50 12.51 10.77
CA LEU A 135 -3.91 11.12 10.70
C LEU A 135 -2.89 10.23 11.42
N LEU A 136 -3.36 9.13 12.01
CA LEU A 136 -2.49 8.08 12.53
C LEU A 136 -1.86 7.30 11.37
N MET A 137 -0.65 6.77 11.56
CA MET A 137 0.07 6.04 10.50
C MET A 137 -0.71 4.85 9.90
N ASN A 138 -1.54 4.18 10.70
CA ASN A 138 -2.43 3.12 10.23
C ASN A 138 -3.58 3.66 9.36
N GLU A 139 -4.15 4.81 9.69
CA GLU A 139 -5.21 5.45 8.91
C GLU A 139 -4.66 5.92 7.56
N GLU A 140 -3.50 6.58 7.55
CA GLU A 140 -2.81 6.97 6.32
C GLU A 140 -2.52 5.76 5.43
N LYS A 141 -2.08 4.65 6.04
CA LYS A 141 -1.83 3.40 5.33
C LYS A 141 -3.09 2.83 4.69
N VAL A 142 -4.22 2.81 5.40
CA VAL A 142 -5.49 2.30 4.87
C VAL A 142 -6.01 3.20 3.75
N LEU A 143 -5.91 4.52 3.89
CA LEU A 143 -6.26 5.45 2.81
C LEU A 143 -5.36 5.29 1.59
N GLY A 144 -4.05 5.13 1.80
CA GLY A 144 -3.10 4.84 0.71
C GLY A 144 -3.42 3.53 -0.02
N GLN A 145 -3.83 2.49 0.70
CA GLN A 145 -4.31 1.24 0.11
C GLN A 145 -5.57 1.44 -0.74
N ALA A 146 -6.53 2.24 -0.26
CA ALA A 146 -7.74 2.55 -1.02
C ALA A 146 -7.44 3.35 -2.30
N ILE A 147 -6.56 4.36 -2.22
CA ILE A 147 -6.11 5.13 -3.38
C ILE A 147 -5.38 4.22 -4.39
N CYS A 148 -4.53 3.32 -3.90
CA CYS A 148 -3.84 2.33 -4.73
C CYS A 148 -4.82 1.40 -5.46
N ALA A 149 -5.88 0.95 -4.79
CA ALA A 149 -6.91 0.11 -5.39
C ALA A 149 -7.69 0.86 -6.48
N GLY A 150 -7.98 2.14 -6.27
CA GLY A 150 -8.72 2.98 -7.23
C GLY A 150 -7.92 3.33 -8.50
N TRP A 151 -6.59 3.44 -8.39
CA TRP A 151 -5.69 3.81 -9.49
C TRP A 151 -4.66 2.72 -9.80
N ALA A 152 -5.08 1.46 -9.74
CA ALA A 152 -4.21 0.29 -9.92
C ALA A 152 -3.47 0.27 -11.27
N ASP A 153 -4.06 0.85 -12.32
CA ASP A 153 -3.51 1.00 -13.67
C ASP A 153 -2.49 2.15 -13.78
N ARG A 154 -2.52 3.11 -12.85
CA ARG A 154 -1.68 4.33 -12.86
C ARG A 154 -0.55 4.25 -11.85
N VAL A 155 0.14 3.13 -11.84
CA VAL A 155 1.32 2.90 -11.00
C VAL A 155 2.58 3.31 -11.77
N ALA A 156 3.54 3.90 -11.05
CA ALA A 156 4.87 4.18 -11.55
C ALA A 156 5.96 3.72 -10.57
N LYS A 157 7.05 3.16 -11.10
CA LYS A 157 8.22 2.72 -10.34
C LYS A 157 9.39 3.69 -10.53
N ARG A 158 10.07 4.03 -9.44
CA ARG A 158 11.21 4.94 -9.45
C ARG A 158 12.38 4.33 -10.20
N ILE A 159 12.91 5.05 -11.17
CA ILE A 159 14.14 4.69 -11.88
C ILE A 159 15.31 5.23 -11.06
N ARG A 160 16.11 4.34 -10.49
CA ARG A 160 17.41 4.71 -9.90
C ARG A 160 18.41 4.77 -11.05
N ALA A 161 19.08 5.91 -11.23
CA ALA A 161 20.07 6.06 -12.28
C ALA A 161 21.18 5.02 -12.07
N VAL A 162 21.27 4.03 -12.96
CA VAL A 162 22.46 3.20 -13.07
C VAL A 162 23.52 4.07 -13.73
N SER A 163 24.71 4.14 -13.13
CA SER A 163 25.83 5.02 -13.48
C SER A 163 26.31 4.96 -14.94
N ASN A 164 25.78 4.04 -15.76
CA ASN A 164 26.28 3.74 -17.10
C ASN A 164 25.32 4.14 -18.24
N SER A 165 24.23 4.86 -17.96
CA SER A 165 23.35 5.39 -19.02
C SER A 165 23.76 6.83 -19.40
N PHE A 166 24.33 6.98 -20.60
CA PHE A 166 24.59 8.26 -21.27
C PHE A 166 23.28 8.89 -21.74
N ASP A 167 22.41 9.23 -20.79
CA ASP A 167 21.09 9.73 -21.12
C ASP A 167 21.09 11.26 -21.15
N LYS A 168 20.58 11.84 -22.26
CA LYS A 168 20.56 13.28 -22.56
C LYS A 168 19.79 14.12 -21.51
N ASP A 169 19.11 13.43 -20.59
CA ASP A 169 18.24 13.96 -19.56
C ASP A 169 18.85 14.13 -18.15
N GLN A 170 20.15 13.89 -17.98
CA GLN A 170 20.89 14.16 -16.72
C GLN A 170 20.76 15.59 -16.19
N LYS A 171 20.33 16.56 -17.00
CA LYS A 171 20.11 17.95 -16.57
C LYS A 171 18.89 18.15 -15.66
N VAL A 172 17.95 17.20 -15.61
CA VAL A 172 16.74 17.34 -14.80
C VAL A 172 16.92 16.72 -13.41
N ARG A 173 16.90 17.58 -12.39
CA ARG A 173 16.99 17.20 -10.96
C ARG A 173 15.73 16.52 -10.40
N ALA A 174 14.64 16.46 -11.17
CA ALA A 174 13.39 15.85 -10.74
C ALA A 174 13.52 14.31 -10.71
N PRO A 175 12.96 13.64 -9.69
CA PRO A 175 12.90 12.19 -9.65
C PRO A 175 12.20 11.60 -10.89
N ARG A 176 12.79 10.52 -11.43
CA ARG A 176 12.33 9.83 -12.65
C ARG A 176 11.62 8.54 -12.31
N TYR A 177 10.59 8.24 -13.07
CA TYR A 177 9.75 7.07 -12.89
C TYR A 177 9.42 6.43 -14.24
N GLU A 178 9.23 5.12 -14.22
CA GLU A 178 8.68 4.33 -15.31
C GLU A 178 7.20 4.08 -14.99
N SER A 179 6.30 4.43 -15.90
CA SER A 179 4.85 4.27 -15.67
C SER A 179 4.31 3.02 -16.33
N CYS A 180 3.25 2.44 -15.76
CA CYS A 180 2.46 1.42 -16.44
C CYS A 180 1.70 1.97 -17.66
N ALA A 181 1.28 3.24 -17.64
CA ALA A 181 0.45 3.83 -18.69
C ALA A 181 1.24 4.33 -19.91
N LEU A 182 2.52 4.70 -19.73
CA LEU A 182 3.38 5.24 -20.77
C LEU A 182 4.72 4.50 -20.81
N LYS A 183 5.27 4.33 -22.01
CA LYS A 183 6.62 3.80 -22.21
C LYS A 183 7.71 4.81 -21.89
N ASP A 184 7.41 6.11 -21.99
CA ASP A 184 8.35 7.19 -21.74
C ASP A 184 8.59 7.41 -20.24
N THR A 185 9.76 7.97 -19.92
CA THR A 185 10.07 8.37 -18.54
C THR A 185 9.16 9.51 -18.09
N VAL A 186 8.50 9.31 -16.95
CA VAL A 186 7.67 10.33 -16.29
C VAL A 186 8.40 10.94 -15.10
N PHE A 187 8.07 12.19 -14.77
CA PHE A 187 8.77 12.94 -13.74
C PHE A 187 7.85 13.29 -12.58
N LEU A 188 8.39 13.27 -11.37
CA LEU A 188 7.67 13.77 -10.20
C LEU A 188 7.78 15.29 -10.14
N HIS A 189 6.66 15.99 -10.08
CA HIS A 189 6.67 17.45 -10.02
C HIS A 189 7.24 17.95 -8.69
N ARG A 190 8.07 18.99 -8.72
CA ARG A 190 8.74 19.57 -7.52
C ARG A 190 7.79 20.11 -6.43
N TRP A 191 6.52 20.30 -6.78
CA TRP A 191 5.49 20.77 -5.84
C TRP A 191 4.68 19.64 -5.22
N SER A 192 4.90 18.38 -5.63
CA SER A 192 4.33 17.24 -4.94
C SER A 192 4.95 17.12 -3.55
N SER A 193 4.14 16.80 -2.55
CA SER A 193 4.58 16.54 -1.17
C SER A 193 5.49 15.33 -1.09
N THR A 194 5.34 14.37 -2.02
CA THR A 194 6.16 13.15 -2.12
C THR A 194 7.50 13.35 -2.81
N SER A 195 7.78 14.56 -3.33
CA SER A 195 8.99 14.84 -4.11
C SER A 195 10.29 14.69 -3.32
N GLN A 196 10.25 14.93 -2.00
CA GLN A 196 11.41 14.81 -1.13
C GLN A 196 11.73 13.35 -0.77
N SER A 197 10.70 12.55 -0.47
CA SER A 197 10.86 11.14 -0.12
C SER A 197 11.17 10.28 -1.35
N ALA A 198 10.62 10.64 -2.51
CA ALA A 198 10.79 9.95 -3.80
C ALA A 198 10.65 8.41 -3.62
N PRO A 199 9.47 7.93 -3.21
CA PRO A 199 9.25 6.52 -2.88
C PRO A 199 9.45 5.62 -4.11
N GLU A 200 9.69 4.32 -3.88
CA GLU A 200 9.97 3.36 -4.96
C GLU A 200 8.77 3.14 -5.87
N PHE A 201 7.57 3.00 -5.31
CA PHE A 201 6.34 2.90 -6.08
C PHE A 201 5.40 4.05 -5.72
N VAL A 202 4.74 4.59 -6.73
CA VAL A 202 3.71 5.60 -6.59
C VAL A 202 2.51 5.27 -7.45
N VAL A 203 1.34 5.73 -7.01
CA VAL A 203 0.18 5.93 -7.89
C VAL A 203 -0.03 7.41 -8.13
N TYR A 204 -0.60 7.76 -9.28
CA TYR A 204 -0.89 9.14 -9.64
C TYR A 204 -2.29 9.26 -10.23
N THR A 205 -2.92 10.41 -10.02
CA THR A 205 -4.25 10.70 -10.56
C THR A 205 -4.16 11.04 -12.04
N GLU A 206 -3.21 11.87 -12.46
CA GLU A 206 -3.12 12.31 -13.86
C GLU A 206 -1.68 12.61 -14.29
N LEU A 207 -1.48 12.71 -15.62
CA LEU A 207 -0.22 13.10 -16.24
C LEU A 207 -0.37 14.44 -16.93
N LEU A 208 0.37 15.43 -16.44
CA LEU A 208 0.42 16.77 -17.02
C LEU A 208 1.56 16.85 -18.03
N CYS A 209 1.21 16.82 -19.31
CA CYS A 209 2.17 16.95 -20.40
C CYS A 209 2.45 18.43 -20.69
N SER A 210 3.69 18.86 -20.41
CA SER A 210 4.19 20.18 -20.82
C SER A 210 5.37 19.99 -21.78
N LYS A 211 6.58 20.40 -21.39
CA LYS A 211 7.81 19.98 -22.08
C LYS A 211 8.16 18.52 -21.80
N ARG A 212 7.67 17.99 -20.68
CA ARG A 212 7.87 16.64 -20.17
C ARG A 212 6.59 16.18 -19.47
N PRO A 213 6.31 14.87 -19.41
CA PRO A 213 5.18 14.34 -18.65
C PRO A 213 5.47 14.37 -17.15
N TYR A 214 4.64 15.08 -16.39
CA TYR A 214 4.72 15.15 -14.93
C TYR A 214 3.54 14.43 -14.27
N MET A 215 3.83 13.61 -13.27
CA MET A 215 2.79 12.99 -12.44
C MET A 215 2.17 14.03 -11.50
N HIS A 216 0.83 14.02 -11.41
CA HIS A 216 0.05 14.86 -10.51
C HIS A 216 -0.88 14.01 -9.64
N GLY A 217 -1.13 14.45 -8.40
CA GLY A 217 -1.91 13.70 -7.42
C GLY A 217 -1.18 12.42 -6.96
N VAL A 218 0.09 12.54 -6.57
CA VAL A 218 0.96 11.39 -6.31
C VAL A 218 0.80 10.88 -4.89
N THR A 219 0.67 9.56 -4.75
CA THR A 219 0.61 8.85 -3.46
C THR A 219 1.63 7.72 -3.44
N ALA A 220 2.41 7.63 -2.37
CA ALA A 220 3.38 6.57 -2.12
C ALA A 220 2.66 5.23 -1.89
N VAL A 221 3.17 4.17 -2.51
CA VAL A 221 2.59 2.83 -2.43
C VAL A 221 3.65 1.82 -2.04
N ASN A 222 3.25 0.84 -1.22
CA ASN A 222 4.09 -0.31 -0.89
C ASN A 222 3.83 -1.46 -1.88
N ALA A 223 4.88 -2.22 -2.19
CA ALA A 223 4.80 -3.35 -3.12
C ALA A 223 3.72 -4.38 -2.74
N ASP A 224 3.56 -4.67 -1.45
CA ASP A 224 2.53 -5.61 -0.96
C ASP A 224 1.11 -5.17 -1.30
N TRP A 225 0.87 -3.86 -1.43
CA TRP A 225 -0.46 -3.34 -1.78
C TRP A 225 -0.78 -3.60 -3.24
N LEU A 226 0.22 -3.56 -4.13
CA LEU A 226 0.03 -3.89 -5.54
C LEU A 226 -0.41 -5.33 -5.70
N VAL A 227 0.22 -6.27 -4.97
CA VAL A 227 -0.16 -7.68 -5.02
C VAL A 227 -1.59 -7.88 -4.52
N LYS A 228 -1.96 -7.22 -3.42
CA LYS A 228 -3.26 -7.40 -2.77
C LYS A 228 -4.42 -6.72 -3.51
N TYR A 229 -4.23 -5.49 -3.96
CA TYR A 229 -5.31 -4.63 -4.49
C TYR A 229 -5.26 -4.45 -6.00
N ALA A 230 -4.14 -4.77 -6.65
CA ALA A 230 -3.96 -4.71 -8.09
C ALA A 230 -3.56 -6.08 -8.66
N SER A 231 -4.04 -7.17 -8.04
CA SER A 231 -3.80 -8.56 -8.44
C SER A 231 -4.04 -8.85 -9.94
N PRO A 232 -5.06 -8.28 -10.62
CA PRO A 232 -5.25 -8.48 -12.07
C PRO A 232 -4.10 -7.96 -12.95
N LEU A 233 -3.26 -7.06 -12.43
CA LEU A 233 -2.08 -6.52 -13.12
C LEU A 233 -0.79 -7.22 -12.66
N CYS A 234 -0.89 -8.22 -11.79
CA CYS A 234 0.22 -9.05 -11.34
C CYS A 234 0.28 -10.35 -12.15
N ASN A 235 1.50 -10.79 -12.47
CA ASN A 235 1.77 -12.15 -12.91
C ASN A 235 2.51 -12.90 -11.79
N PHE A 236 2.05 -14.09 -11.45
CA PHE A 236 2.60 -14.90 -10.37
C PHE A 236 3.38 -16.09 -10.94
N SER A 237 4.57 -16.34 -10.37
CA SER A 237 5.32 -17.57 -10.66
C SER A 237 4.56 -18.82 -10.19
N ALA A 238 5.05 -19.99 -10.60
CA ALA A 238 4.70 -21.23 -9.91
C ALA A 238 5.09 -21.15 -8.42
N PRO A 239 4.43 -21.91 -7.52
CA PRO A 239 4.81 -22.01 -6.12
C PRO A 239 6.28 -22.37 -5.97
N LEU A 240 6.98 -21.62 -5.13
CA LEU A 240 8.39 -21.84 -4.85
C LEU A 240 8.56 -23.07 -3.95
N THR A 241 9.63 -23.82 -4.19
CA THR A 241 10.07 -24.92 -3.33
C THR A 241 10.84 -24.42 -2.11
N ASP A 242 11.51 -23.26 -2.27
CA ASP A 242 12.23 -22.55 -1.21
C ASP A 242 11.89 -21.04 -1.33
N PRO A 243 11.24 -20.41 -0.34
CA PRO A 243 10.88 -20.96 0.98
C PRO A 243 9.75 -21.99 0.92
N LYS A 244 9.78 -22.95 1.86
CA LYS A 244 8.78 -24.03 1.95
C LYS A 244 7.36 -23.48 2.20
N PRO A 245 6.31 -24.14 1.67
CA PRO A 245 4.94 -23.82 2.02
C PRO A 245 4.69 -24.03 3.52
N TYR A 246 3.76 -23.27 4.08
CA TYR A 246 3.49 -23.24 5.51
C TYR A 246 2.00 -23.04 5.79
N TYR A 247 1.58 -23.34 7.01
CA TYR A 247 0.24 -23.05 7.50
C TYR A 247 0.30 -21.78 8.38
N ASP A 248 -0.60 -20.84 8.13
CA ASP A 248 -0.76 -19.63 8.95
C ASP A 248 -1.90 -19.84 9.96
N PRO A 249 -1.61 -19.89 11.27
CA PRO A 249 -2.63 -20.10 12.28
C PRO A 249 -3.63 -18.95 12.41
N GLN A 250 -3.24 -17.72 12.07
CA GLN A 250 -4.10 -16.54 12.25
C GLN A 250 -5.27 -16.53 11.28
N ILE A 251 -5.01 -16.90 10.03
CA ILE A 251 -6.03 -16.98 8.96
C ILE A 251 -6.58 -18.39 8.76
N ASP A 252 -6.04 -19.39 9.47
CA ASP A 252 -6.38 -20.80 9.37
C ASP A 252 -6.26 -21.36 7.93
N GLN A 253 -5.16 -21.06 7.25
CA GLN A 253 -4.96 -21.45 5.85
C GLN A 253 -3.53 -21.90 5.55
N VAL A 254 -3.41 -22.83 4.60
CA VAL A 254 -2.15 -23.27 4.01
C VAL A 254 -1.73 -22.36 2.85
N LEU A 255 -0.51 -21.84 2.93
CA LEU A 255 0.06 -20.85 2.03
C LEU A 255 1.33 -21.37 1.37
N CYS A 256 1.60 -20.90 0.16
CA CYS A 256 2.85 -21.08 -0.55
C CYS A 256 3.46 -19.74 -0.95
N TRP A 257 4.78 -19.71 -1.11
CA TRP A 257 5.50 -18.53 -1.58
C TRP A 257 5.50 -18.48 -3.10
N VAL A 258 5.27 -17.30 -3.65
CA VAL A 258 5.38 -17.02 -5.08
C VAL A 258 6.23 -15.76 -5.28
N SER A 259 6.82 -15.63 -6.47
CA SER A 259 7.47 -14.41 -6.92
C SER A 259 6.51 -13.66 -7.85
N PRO A 260 5.92 -12.53 -7.39
CA PRO A 260 5.06 -11.72 -8.22
C PRO A 260 5.86 -10.74 -9.09
N THR A 261 5.35 -10.50 -10.27
CA THR A 261 5.76 -9.41 -11.16
C THR A 261 4.58 -8.51 -11.45
N PHE A 262 4.81 -7.22 -11.68
CA PHE A 262 3.75 -6.24 -11.83
C PHE A 262 3.85 -5.44 -13.14
N GLY A 263 2.69 -5.28 -13.78
CA GLY A 263 2.51 -4.37 -14.90
C GLY A 263 3.25 -4.78 -16.17
N PRO A 264 3.21 -3.93 -17.22
CA PRO A 264 3.78 -4.25 -18.54
C PRO A 264 5.31 -4.39 -18.52
N HIS A 265 5.98 -3.77 -17.55
CA HIS A 265 7.43 -3.81 -17.38
C HIS A 265 7.91 -4.99 -16.53
N ASN A 266 6.99 -5.87 -16.09
CA ASN A 266 7.27 -7.05 -15.25
C ASN A 266 8.13 -6.71 -14.02
N TRP A 267 7.78 -5.63 -13.32
CA TRP A 267 8.54 -5.21 -12.15
C TRP A 267 8.51 -6.31 -11.10
N GLN A 268 9.69 -6.84 -10.76
CA GLN A 268 9.85 -7.82 -9.69
C GLN A 268 9.39 -7.20 -8.36
N LEU A 269 8.44 -7.86 -7.71
CA LEU A 269 7.94 -7.53 -6.38
C LEU A 269 8.52 -8.50 -5.34
N PRO A 270 8.51 -8.14 -4.04
CA PRO A 270 8.90 -9.05 -2.96
C PRO A 270 8.09 -10.34 -2.97
N LEU A 271 8.66 -11.40 -2.38
CA LEU A 271 7.97 -12.68 -2.23
C LEU A 271 6.64 -12.49 -1.50
N HIS A 272 5.59 -13.11 -2.04
CA HIS A 272 4.25 -13.01 -1.50
C HIS A 272 3.68 -14.39 -1.22
N SER A 273 2.93 -14.52 -0.13
CA SER A 273 2.28 -15.77 0.26
C SER A 273 0.87 -15.84 -0.31
N LEU A 274 0.53 -16.91 -1.03
CA LEU A 274 -0.81 -17.15 -1.58
C LEU A 274 -1.39 -18.49 -1.10
N PRO A 275 -2.73 -18.60 -0.97
CA PRO A 275 -3.39 -19.87 -0.68
C PRO A 275 -3.06 -20.94 -1.73
N ILE A 276 -2.73 -22.14 -1.24
CA ILE A 276 -2.43 -23.27 -2.12
C ILE A 276 -3.73 -23.73 -2.79
N LYS A 277 -3.73 -23.83 -4.12
CA LYS A 277 -4.91 -24.31 -4.89
C LYS A 277 -4.99 -25.83 -5.04
N ASN A 278 -3.85 -26.53 -4.93
CA ASN A 278 -3.79 -27.98 -5.11
C ASN A 278 -4.17 -28.71 -3.82
N ASP A 279 -5.29 -29.44 -3.83
CA ASP A 279 -5.83 -30.15 -2.67
C ASP A 279 -4.85 -31.16 -2.03
N ALA A 280 -4.12 -31.93 -2.84
CA ALA A 280 -3.15 -32.89 -2.30
C ALA A 280 -1.99 -32.19 -1.57
N LEU A 281 -1.51 -31.07 -2.13
CA LEU A 281 -0.47 -30.27 -1.50
C LEU A 281 -1.00 -29.55 -0.26
N ARG A 282 -2.24 -29.04 -0.28
CA ARG A 282 -2.88 -28.42 0.89
C ARG A 282 -2.89 -29.38 2.08
N VAL A 283 -3.38 -30.60 1.87
CA VAL A 283 -3.43 -31.63 2.92
C VAL A 283 -2.03 -31.99 3.41
N SER A 284 -1.06 -32.11 2.50
CA SER A 284 0.33 -32.42 2.85
C SER A 284 0.97 -31.34 3.72
N VAL A 285 0.75 -30.07 3.38
CA VAL A 285 1.25 -28.92 4.15
C VAL A 285 0.53 -28.80 5.49
N PHE A 286 -0.77 -29.07 5.53
CA PHE A 286 -1.54 -29.08 6.79
C PHE A 286 -1.08 -30.20 7.72
N ALA A 287 -0.89 -31.42 7.20
CA ALA A 287 -0.37 -32.56 7.95
C ALA A 287 1.03 -32.27 8.54
N LEU A 288 1.91 -31.67 7.72
CA LEU A 288 3.20 -31.18 8.17
C LEU A 288 3.05 -30.18 9.33
N ALA A 289 2.20 -29.17 9.16
CA ALA A 289 1.98 -28.13 10.16
C ALA A 289 1.35 -28.65 11.46
N LEU A 290 0.49 -29.66 11.36
CA LEU A 290 -0.12 -30.33 12.51
C LEU A 290 0.97 -31.01 13.35
N LEU A 291 1.80 -31.85 12.73
CA LEU A 291 2.90 -32.55 13.41
C LEU A 291 4.01 -31.61 13.89
N GLU A 292 4.25 -30.51 13.19
CA GLU A 292 5.15 -29.43 13.65
C GLU A 292 4.55 -28.61 14.82
N GLY A 293 3.30 -28.85 15.22
CA GLY A 293 2.63 -28.09 16.26
C GLY A 293 2.40 -26.61 15.92
N ASN A 294 2.33 -26.30 14.62
CA ASN A 294 1.92 -24.99 14.12
C ASN A 294 0.39 -24.86 14.11
N VAL A 295 -0.34 -25.99 14.06
CA VAL A 295 -1.80 -26.02 14.24
C VAL A 295 -2.17 -26.07 15.73
N LEU A 296 -1.52 -26.97 16.48
CA LEU A 296 -1.73 -27.20 17.92
C LEU A 296 -0.39 -27.09 18.67
N PRO A 297 -0.19 -26.03 19.49
CA PRO A 297 1.06 -25.80 20.23
C PRO A 297 1.57 -26.97 21.09
N CYS A 298 0.69 -27.82 21.63
CA CYS A 298 1.06 -28.96 22.47
C CYS A 298 2.01 -29.95 21.76
N LEU A 299 1.97 -30.00 20.43
CA LEU A 299 2.81 -30.88 19.63
C LEU A 299 4.25 -30.35 19.44
N LYS A 300 4.52 -29.05 19.69
CA LYS A 300 5.88 -28.48 19.59
C LYS A 300 6.91 -29.19 20.46
N PRO A 301 6.69 -29.37 21.78
CA PRO A 301 7.61 -30.16 22.61
C PRO A 301 7.61 -31.65 22.22
N ALA A 302 6.47 -32.15 21.74
CA ALA A 302 6.28 -33.56 21.37
C ALA A 302 7.07 -33.96 20.11
N GLN A 303 7.50 -33.02 19.28
CA GLN A 303 8.31 -33.29 18.08
C GLN A 303 9.55 -34.15 18.36
N LYS A 304 10.13 -34.05 19.55
CA LYS A 304 11.32 -34.85 19.95
C LYS A 304 11.02 -36.34 20.08
N PHE A 305 9.76 -36.70 20.28
CA PHE A 305 9.30 -38.08 20.44
C PHE A 305 8.82 -38.70 19.12
N LEU A 306 8.82 -37.92 18.02
CA LEU A 306 8.44 -38.42 16.71
C LEU A 306 9.49 -39.40 16.19
N ALA A 307 9.03 -40.47 15.55
CA ALA A 307 9.87 -41.48 14.95
C ALA A 307 10.55 -41.00 13.64
N ALA A 308 10.07 -39.91 13.04
CA ALA A 308 10.68 -39.31 11.87
C ALA A 308 10.37 -37.80 11.81
N SER A 309 11.20 -37.04 11.09
CA SER A 309 10.96 -35.61 10.88
C SER A 309 9.70 -35.40 10.03
N PRO A 310 8.76 -34.54 10.45
CA PRO A 310 7.57 -34.19 9.66
C PRO A 310 7.88 -33.69 8.24
N SER A 311 9.07 -33.11 8.02
CA SER A 311 9.54 -32.60 6.71
C SER A 311 9.54 -33.64 5.59
N ILE A 312 9.52 -34.94 5.93
CA ILE A 312 9.46 -36.04 4.98
C ILE A 312 8.15 -36.02 4.18
N ILE A 313 7.05 -35.49 4.74
CA ILE A 313 5.73 -35.45 4.07
C ILE A 313 5.78 -34.71 2.73
N LEU A 314 6.61 -33.66 2.62
CA LEU A 314 6.72 -32.87 1.40
C LEU A 314 7.73 -33.41 0.39
N ARG A 315 8.45 -34.50 0.70
CA ARG A 315 9.47 -35.04 -0.20
C ARG A 315 8.84 -35.86 -1.33
N PRO A 316 9.43 -35.84 -2.55
CA PRO A 316 9.03 -36.76 -3.61
C PRO A 316 9.10 -38.22 -3.12
N GLY A 317 8.02 -38.98 -3.30
CA GLY A 317 7.93 -40.40 -2.88
C GLY A 317 7.48 -40.64 -1.44
N ALA A 318 7.14 -39.59 -0.67
CA ALA A 318 6.70 -39.71 0.72
C ALA A 318 5.48 -40.63 0.93
N LEU A 319 4.57 -40.68 -0.04
CA LEU A 319 3.39 -41.56 -0.03
C LEU A 319 3.72 -43.05 0.08
N SER A 320 4.93 -43.46 -0.29
CA SER A 320 5.38 -44.86 -0.18
C SER A 320 5.59 -45.29 1.29
N GLN A 321 5.75 -44.33 2.21
CA GLN A 321 5.85 -44.61 3.63
C GLN A 321 4.45 -44.77 4.21
N ARG A 322 4.15 -45.94 4.81
CA ARG A 322 2.82 -46.25 5.38
C ARG A 322 2.30 -45.14 6.30
N ARG A 323 3.12 -44.68 7.25
CA ARG A 323 2.80 -43.58 8.19
C ARG A 323 2.37 -42.26 7.50
N VAL A 324 2.94 -41.94 6.35
CA VAL A 324 2.60 -40.72 5.59
C VAL A 324 1.32 -40.97 4.80
N GLY A 325 1.24 -42.11 4.11
CA GLY A 325 0.08 -42.52 3.33
C GLY A 325 -1.20 -42.59 4.19
N ASP A 326 -1.13 -43.26 5.34
CA ASP A 326 -2.26 -43.45 6.25
C ASP A 326 -2.78 -42.09 6.77
N LEU A 327 -1.87 -41.22 7.22
CA LEU A 327 -2.23 -39.87 7.68
C LEU A 327 -2.86 -39.02 6.57
N LEU A 328 -2.24 -38.94 5.39
CA LEU A 328 -2.73 -38.11 4.29
C LEU A 328 -4.04 -38.65 3.69
N ASN A 329 -4.20 -39.97 3.62
CA ASN A 329 -5.45 -40.58 3.17
C ASN A 329 -6.57 -40.33 4.18
N ARG A 330 -6.27 -40.36 5.49
CA ARG A 330 -7.28 -40.07 6.50
C ARG A 330 -7.72 -38.61 6.48
N LEU A 331 -6.81 -37.68 6.21
CA LEU A 331 -7.11 -36.26 6.01
C LEU A 331 -7.85 -35.96 4.70
N ARG A 332 -7.84 -36.89 3.74
CA ARG A 332 -8.61 -36.84 2.49
C ARG A 332 -9.88 -37.67 2.61
N ILE A 333 -10.93 -37.08 3.16
CA ILE A 333 -12.25 -37.71 3.18
C ILE A 333 -12.84 -37.69 1.76
N ARG A 334 -13.61 -38.71 1.38
CA ARG A 334 -14.16 -38.91 0.01
C ARG A 334 -14.82 -37.67 -0.62
N SER A 335 -15.31 -36.73 0.19
CA SER A 335 -15.97 -35.49 -0.25
C SER A 335 -15.29 -34.19 0.17
N ARG A 336 -14.26 -34.20 1.03
CA ARG A 336 -13.65 -32.98 1.60
C ARG A 336 -12.20 -33.22 2.03
N THR A 337 -11.32 -32.25 1.81
CA THR A 337 -9.97 -32.21 2.39
C THR A 337 -9.96 -31.48 3.72
N ILE A 338 -9.28 -32.06 4.71
CA ILE A 338 -9.03 -31.40 5.99
C ILE A 338 -7.71 -30.66 5.88
N ASP A 339 -7.79 -29.35 5.75
CA ASP A 339 -6.63 -28.48 5.56
C ASP A 339 -6.65 -27.22 6.44
N SER A 340 -7.57 -27.19 7.41
CA SER A 340 -7.71 -26.13 8.39
C SER A 340 -8.04 -26.69 9.77
N ARG A 341 -7.67 -25.93 10.81
CA ARG A 341 -7.98 -26.21 12.21
C ARG A 341 -9.48 -26.17 12.46
N ALA A 342 -10.21 -25.23 11.85
CA ALA A 342 -11.67 -25.16 11.95
C ALA A 342 -12.31 -26.46 11.42
N MET A 343 -11.86 -26.97 10.26
CA MET A 343 -12.36 -28.24 9.74
C MET A 343 -12.01 -29.43 10.65
N LEU A 344 -10.79 -29.43 11.20
CA LEU A 344 -10.37 -30.47 12.14
C LEU A 344 -11.20 -30.41 13.45
N ARG A 345 -11.53 -29.21 13.93
CA ARG A 345 -12.37 -28.97 15.11
C ARG A 345 -13.78 -29.51 14.90
N GLU A 346 -14.39 -29.23 13.75
CA GLU A 346 -15.71 -29.77 13.38
C GLU A 346 -15.70 -31.31 13.47
N ILE A 347 -14.71 -31.96 12.88
CA ILE A 347 -14.64 -33.43 12.82
C ILE A 347 -14.35 -34.04 14.19
N TRP A 348 -13.46 -33.44 14.98
CA TRP A 348 -13.17 -33.92 16.34
C TRP A 348 -14.34 -33.71 17.32
N SER A 349 -15.25 -32.78 17.03
CA SER A 349 -16.47 -32.62 17.81
C SER A 349 -17.45 -33.78 17.60
N GLU A 350 -17.46 -34.38 16.41
CA GLU A 350 -18.27 -35.55 16.08
C GLU A 350 -17.58 -36.86 16.47
N ASN A 351 -16.27 -36.97 16.20
CA ASN A 351 -15.47 -38.15 16.48
C ASN A 351 -14.10 -37.76 17.09
N PRO A 352 -13.99 -37.77 18.43
CA PRO A 352 -12.75 -37.46 19.13
C PRO A 352 -11.59 -38.44 18.90
N GLN A 353 -11.86 -39.60 18.29
CA GLN A 353 -10.85 -40.62 17.96
C GLN A 353 -10.35 -40.50 16.51
N PHE A 354 -10.90 -39.57 15.73
CA PHE A 354 -10.46 -39.32 14.36
C PHE A 354 -9.00 -38.84 14.33
N LEU A 355 -8.15 -39.49 13.52
CA LEU A 355 -6.68 -39.29 13.44
C LEU A 355 -5.86 -39.77 14.64
N HIS A 356 -6.48 -40.36 15.67
CA HIS A 356 -5.73 -40.84 16.84
C HIS A 356 -4.67 -41.88 16.44
N ALA A 357 -5.08 -42.95 15.74
CA ALA A 357 -4.19 -44.02 15.32
C ALA A 357 -3.11 -43.52 14.35
N GLU A 358 -3.51 -42.68 13.39
CA GLU A 358 -2.62 -42.13 12.38
C GLU A 358 -1.56 -41.22 13.02
N ILE A 359 -1.92 -40.39 14.00
CA ILE A 359 -0.95 -39.54 14.71
C ILE A 359 -0.10 -40.36 15.68
N GLN A 360 -0.66 -41.37 16.37
CA GLN A 360 0.10 -42.26 17.25
C GLN A 360 1.21 -43.00 16.50
N GLN A 361 0.97 -43.45 15.26
CA GLN A 361 1.99 -44.06 14.40
C GLN A 361 3.18 -43.13 14.11
N TRP A 362 3.02 -41.81 14.29
CA TRP A 362 4.13 -40.88 14.13
C TRP A 362 5.08 -40.83 15.33
N PHE A 363 4.63 -41.28 16.51
CA PHE A 363 5.42 -41.36 17.73
C PHE A 363 6.22 -42.66 17.80
N GLN A 364 7.42 -42.60 18.40
CA GLN A 364 8.20 -43.81 18.68
C GLN A 364 7.46 -44.67 19.71
N GLU A 365 7.54 -46.00 19.57
CA GLU A 365 6.84 -46.96 20.44
C GLU A 365 7.10 -46.72 21.93
N LYS A 366 8.32 -46.30 22.29
CA LYS A 366 8.73 -45.99 23.68
C LYS A 366 8.00 -44.81 24.32
N PHE A 367 7.33 -43.98 23.52
CA PHE A 367 6.62 -42.78 23.97
C PHE A 367 5.11 -42.88 23.73
N HIS A 368 4.58 -44.06 23.42
CA HIS A 368 3.13 -44.28 23.25
C HIS A 368 2.36 -44.07 24.55
N ASP A 369 2.96 -44.38 25.71
CA ASP A 369 2.32 -44.13 27.02
C ASP A 369 2.11 -42.63 27.26
N CYS A 370 3.07 -41.80 26.85
CA CYS A 370 2.96 -40.34 26.92
C CYS A 370 2.03 -39.75 25.86
N PHE A 371 1.67 -40.51 24.81
CA PHE A 371 0.81 -40.02 23.74
C PHE A 371 -0.62 -39.75 24.23
N ALA A 372 -1.13 -40.55 25.16
CA ALA A 372 -2.48 -40.36 25.71
C ALA A 372 -2.66 -38.96 26.34
N GLU A 373 -1.70 -38.53 27.16
CA GLU A 373 -1.71 -37.18 27.76
C GLU A 373 -1.59 -36.07 26.72
N ILE A 374 -0.82 -36.29 25.65
CA ILE A 374 -0.67 -35.32 24.55
C ILE A 374 -1.98 -35.24 23.75
N TRP A 375 -2.63 -36.38 23.52
CA TRP A 375 -3.91 -36.45 22.81
C TRP A 375 -5.02 -35.71 23.54
N GLU A 376 -5.15 -35.90 24.85
CA GLU A 376 -6.11 -35.14 25.67
C GLU A 376 -5.88 -33.63 25.55
N LYS A 377 -4.62 -33.19 25.63
CA LYS A 377 -4.26 -31.77 25.42
C LYS A 377 -4.57 -31.29 24.00
N MET A 378 -4.43 -32.12 22.98
CA MET A 378 -4.82 -31.78 21.61
C MET A 378 -6.34 -31.53 21.51
N LEU A 379 -7.15 -32.37 22.15
CA LEU A 379 -8.61 -32.22 22.20
C LEU A 379 -9.06 -30.99 23.00
N GLU A 380 -8.28 -30.56 23.99
CA GLU A 380 -8.49 -29.30 24.70
C GLU A 380 -8.09 -28.09 23.83
N GLU A 381 -6.88 -28.10 23.28
CA GLU A 381 -6.34 -26.98 22.48
C GLU A 381 -7.17 -26.72 21.21
N ILE A 382 -7.74 -27.75 20.59
CA ILE A 382 -8.53 -27.52 19.37
C ILE A 382 -9.77 -26.65 19.63
N LYS A 383 -10.32 -26.68 20.85
CA LYS A 383 -11.51 -25.90 21.24
C LYS A 383 -11.17 -24.43 21.47
N LEU A 384 -9.92 -24.13 21.82
CA LEU A 384 -9.45 -22.76 22.07
C LEU A 384 -9.33 -21.95 20.78
N GLU A 385 -9.46 -20.64 20.91
CA GLU A 385 -9.27 -19.73 19.78
C GLU A 385 -7.78 -19.48 19.48
N CYS A 386 -7.47 -19.15 18.22
CA CYS A 386 -6.08 -18.98 17.78
C CYS A 386 -5.32 -17.95 18.63
N HIS A 387 -5.98 -16.86 19.02
CA HIS A 387 -5.36 -15.82 19.84
C HIS A 387 -4.96 -16.34 21.22
N GLU A 388 -5.70 -17.29 21.81
CA GLU A 388 -5.43 -17.91 23.11
C GLU A 388 -4.26 -18.90 23.03
N LEU A 389 -4.22 -19.69 21.95
CA LEU A 389 -3.18 -20.69 21.69
C LEU A 389 -1.78 -20.07 21.48
N PHE A 390 -1.71 -18.91 20.81
CA PHE A 390 -0.45 -18.32 20.38
C PHE A 390 -0.06 -17.02 21.12
N LEU A 391 -0.69 -16.69 22.26
CA LEU A 391 -0.39 -15.51 23.10
C LEU A 391 1.12 -15.32 23.39
N LYS A 392 1.87 -16.41 23.55
CA LYS A 392 3.32 -16.38 23.86
C LYS A 392 4.20 -15.99 22.66
N ASN A 393 3.73 -16.11 21.42
CA ASN A 393 4.51 -15.77 20.21
C ASN A 393 4.34 -14.29 19.80
N ILE A 394 3.19 -13.67 20.11
CA ILE A 394 2.92 -12.26 19.78
C ILE A 394 3.91 -11.30 20.50
N LYS A 395 4.39 -11.67 21.70
CA LYS A 395 5.43 -10.89 22.41
C LYS A 395 6.83 -11.04 21.81
N LYS A 396 7.13 -12.15 21.12
CA LYS A 396 8.40 -12.37 20.41
C LYS A 396 8.44 -11.66 19.06
N ASP A 397 7.36 -11.70 18.27
CA ASP A 397 7.29 -10.98 16.99
C ASP A 397 7.29 -9.45 17.15
N LYS A 398 6.72 -8.93 18.23
CA LYS A 398 6.84 -7.49 18.58
C LYS A 398 8.25 -7.07 19.00
N LYS A 399 9.11 -7.99 19.43
CA LYS A 399 10.53 -7.73 19.72
C LYS A 399 11.40 -7.83 18.47
N ILE A 400 11.08 -8.72 17.53
CA ILE A 400 11.84 -8.89 16.27
C ILE A 400 11.54 -7.73 15.29
N LYS A 401 10.33 -7.18 15.26
CA LYS A 401 9.99 -5.98 14.46
C LYS A 401 10.49 -4.66 15.05
N LYS A 402 11.23 -4.68 16.16
CA LYS A 402 11.79 -3.50 16.84
C LYS A 402 13.32 -3.41 16.75
N HIS A 403 13.96 -4.29 15.99
CA HIS A 403 15.40 -4.24 15.72
C HIS A 403 15.68 -4.08 14.23
#